data_AF-A0A382XFY5-F1
#
_entry.id   AF-A0A382XFY5-F1
#
_cell.length_a   1.000
_cell.length_b   1.000
_cell.length_c   1.000
_cell.angle_alpha   90.00
_cell.angle_beta   90.00
_cell.angle_gamma   90.00
#
_symmetry.space_group_name_H-M   'P 1'
#
loop_
_entity.id
_entity.type
_entity.pdbx_description
1 polymer ?
#
loop_
_entity_poly.entity_id
_entity_poly.type
_entity_poly.pdbx_seq_one_letter_code
_entity_poly.pdbx_strand_id
1 'polypeptide(L)'
;MTGTPRTMTKPHLTLGPKKPFRRYPRILKKSLSLLAICLASVQGNAEPEVGAIRVLFLGHESEHHNSNKFYPMLAKGLGRDAIYFDYVTSVEEALGDAAYLNKFDALLLYANHGKITPGQWKNLKGY
;
A
#
# COMPACT_ATOMS: atom_id res chain seq x y z
N MET A 1 10.72 -33.55 -63.34
CA MET A 1 11.65 -34.51 -62.71
C MET A 1 11.71 -34.18 -61.21
N THR A 2 10.68 -34.48 -60.42
CA THR A 2 10.41 -35.76 -59.72
C THR A 2 11.52 -36.15 -58.73
N GLY A 3 11.49 -35.56 -57.53
CA GLY A 3 12.13 -36.11 -56.34
C GLY A 3 11.14 -36.96 -55.56
N THR A 4 11.30 -38.28 -55.62
CA THR A 4 10.52 -39.31 -54.92
C THR A 4 10.71 -39.27 -53.40
N PRO A 5 9.70 -39.67 -52.60
CA PRO A 5 9.74 -39.59 -51.14
C PRO A 5 10.47 -40.81 -50.55
N ARG A 6 11.39 -40.59 -49.60
CA ARG A 6 11.91 -41.66 -48.74
C ARG A 6 11.16 -41.66 -47.41
N THR A 7 10.38 -42.71 -47.23
CA THR A 7 9.77 -43.13 -45.97
C THR A 7 10.85 -43.44 -44.93
N MET A 8 10.83 -42.72 -43.81
CA MET A 8 11.71 -42.93 -42.67
C MET A 8 11.12 -44.04 -41.78
N THR A 9 11.68 -45.25 -41.86
CA THR A 9 11.34 -46.37 -40.98
C THR A 9 11.97 -46.13 -39.60
N LYS A 10 11.14 -46.16 -38.54
CA LYS A 10 11.58 -45.99 -37.14
C LYS A 10 12.51 -47.15 -36.73
N PRO A 11 13.67 -46.88 -36.10
CA PRO A 11 14.42 -47.93 -35.42
C PRO A 11 13.70 -48.35 -34.13
N HIS A 12 13.46 -49.65 -34.01
CA HIS A 12 12.91 -50.32 -32.83
C HIS A 12 13.98 -50.37 -31.73
N LEU A 13 13.85 -49.51 -30.71
CA LEU A 13 14.70 -49.55 -29.51
C LEU A 13 14.28 -50.69 -28.59
N THR A 14 15.17 -51.68 -28.42
CA THR A 14 15.06 -52.72 -27.39
C THR A 14 15.55 -52.16 -26.04
N LEU A 15 14.67 -52.15 -25.04
CA LEU A 15 15.00 -51.74 -23.66
C LEU A 15 15.80 -52.84 -22.95
N GLY A 16 17.07 -52.56 -22.62
CA GLY A 16 17.88 -53.41 -21.73
C GLY A 16 17.38 -53.40 -20.27
N PRO A 17 17.83 -54.36 -19.44
CA PRO A 17 17.28 -54.57 -18.10
C PRO A 17 17.57 -53.38 -17.16
N LYS A 18 16.55 -52.98 -16.39
CA LYS A 18 16.59 -51.86 -15.45
C LYS A 18 17.44 -52.22 -14.22
N LYS A 19 18.42 -51.38 -13.89
CA LYS A 19 19.20 -51.50 -12.64
C LYS A 19 18.31 -51.17 -11.43
N PRO A 20 18.42 -51.91 -10.31
CA PRO A 20 17.53 -51.73 -9.17
C PRO A 20 17.77 -50.39 -8.47
N PHE A 21 16.65 -49.77 -8.12
CA PHE A 21 16.54 -48.46 -7.50
C PHE A 21 17.05 -48.53 -6.05
N ARG A 22 18.18 -47.88 -5.75
CA ARG A 22 18.70 -47.79 -4.38
C ARG A 22 17.86 -46.78 -3.60
N ARG A 23 16.98 -47.28 -2.73
CA ARG A 23 16.20 -46.46 -1.77
C ARG A 23 17.17 -45.82 -0.76
N TYR A 24 17.32 -44.51 -0.81
CA TYR A 24 17.89 -43.77 0.31
C TYR A 24 16.89 -43.78 1.49
N PRO A 25 17.35 -43.97 2.74
CA PRO A 25 16.48 -43.88 3.90
C PRO A 25 15.93 -42.46 4.03
N ARG A 26 14.61 -42.39 4.30
CA ARG A 26 13.89 -41.16 4.59
C ARG A 26 14.37 -40.58 5.92
N ILE A 27 15.39 -39.75 5.88
CA ILE A 27 15.72 -38.88 7.01
C ILE A 27 15.92 -37.48 6.45
N LEU A 28 14.82 -36.81 6.13
CA LEU A 28 14.89 -35.41 5.74
C LEU A 28 13.65 -34.65 6.23
N LYS A 29 13.90 -33.92 7.33
CA LYS A 29 13.32 -32.61 7.67
C LYS A 29 11.81 -32.59 7.92
N LYS A 30 11.40 -32.95 9.14
CA LYS A 30 10.19 -32.40 9.77
C LYS A 30 10.61 -31.28 10.72
N SER A 31 10.77 -30.06 10.20
CA SER A 31 10.67 -28.81 10.98
C SER A 31 11.07 -27.62 10.10
N LEU A 32 10.18 -27.17 9.23
CA LEU A 32 10.25 -25.79 8.74
C LEU A 32 8.87 -25.32 8.31
N SER A 33 8.04 -24.95 9.28
CA SER A 33 6.85 -24.13 9.04
C SER A 33 6.40 -23.56 10.37
N LEU A 34 7.14 -22.57 10.89
CA LEU A 34 6.67 -21.68 11.96
C LEU A 34 7.56 -20.43 12.03
N LEU A 35 7.75 -19.73 10.90
CA LEU A 35 8.45 -18.43 10.89
C LEU A 35 7.94 -17.52 9.76
N ALA A 36 6.62 -17.40 9.60
CA ALA A 36 6.03 -16.56 8.55
C ALA A 36 4.81 -15.73 9.00
N ILE A 37 4.62 -15.52 10.31
CA ILE A 37 3.44 -14.79 10.83
C ILE A 37 3.79 -13.47 11.56
N CYS A 38 5.06 -13.18 11.88
CA CYS A 38 5.37 -12.00 12.70
C CYS A 38 5.67 -10.69 11.93
N LEU A 39 5.64 -10.66 10.59
CA LEU A 39 6.05 -9.45 9.84
C LEU A 39 4.91 -8.53 9.38
N ALA A 40 3.65 -8.81 9.74
CA ALA A 40 2.48 -8.13 9.15
C ALA A 40 1.78 -7.09 10.05
N SER A 41 2.28 -6.74 11.23
CA SER A 41 1.48 -5.96 12.20
C SER A 41 2.17 -4.82 12.94
N VAL A 42 3.33 -4.34 12.50
CA VAL A 42 3.84 -3.04 12.99
C VAL A 42 3.52 -1.96 11.94
N GLN A 43 2.25 -1.55 11.88
CA GLN A 43 1.88 -0.21 11.43
C GLN A 43 1.87 0.69 12.66
N GLY A 44 3.05 0.89 13.26
CA GLY A 44 3.21 1.94 14.26
C GLY A 44 3.24 3.28 13.54
N ASN A 45 2.20 4.10 13.71
CA ASN A 45 2.37 5.53 13.48
C ASN A 45 3.48 5.96 14.44
N ALA A 46 4.65 6.30 13.92
CA ALA A 46 5.69 6.92 14.72
C ALA A 46 5.05 8.13 15.40
N GLU A 47 5.17 8.21 16.72
CA GLU A 47 4.77 9.45 17.40
C GLU A 47 5.57 10.59 16.78
N PRO A 48 4.92 11.72 16.47
CA PRO A 48 5.62 12.86 15.90
C PRO A 48 6.77 13.24 16.84
N GLU A 49 7.94 13.54 16.27
CA GLU A 49 9.05 14.06 17.08
C GLU A 49 8.57 15.30 17.85
N VAL A 50 9.07 15.45 19.08
CA VAL A 50 8.69 16.59 19.94
C VAL A 50 8.92 17.90 19.18
N GLY A 51 7.84 18.65 18.93
CA GLY A 51 7.85 19.91 18.19
C GLY A 51 7.49 19.82 16.70
N ALA A 52 7.28 18.63 16.15
CA ALA A 52 6.73 18.47 14.81
C ALA A 52 5.26 18.89 14.75
N ILE A 53 4.87 19.55 13.66
CA ILE A 53 3.50 20.00 13.40
C ILE A 53 2.83 19.02 12.44
N ARG A 54 1.69 18.47 12.83
CA ARG A 54 0.85 17.62 11.98
C ARG A 54 -0.35 18.41 11.47
N VAL A 55 -0.43 18.57 10.16
CA VAL A 55 -1.50 19.31 9.50
C VAL A 55 -2.43 18.33 8.78
N LEU A 56 -3.73 18.40 9.06
CA LEU A 56 -4.73 17.75 8.23
C LEU A 56 -4.99 18.62 7.01
N PHE A 57 -4.66 18.12 5.82
CA PHE A 57 -4.92 18.77 4.55
C PHE A 57 -6.26 18.27 4.00
N LEU A 58 -7.31 19.10 4.07
CA LEU A 58 -8.59 18.84 3.41
C LEU A 58 -8.58 19.43 1.99
N GLY A 59 -8.43 18.53 1.02
CA GLY A 59 -8.51 18.84 -0.40
C GLY A 59 -9.88 18.60 -1.02
N HIS A 60 -9.91 18.61 -2.35
CA HIS A 60 -11.08 18.32 -3.17
C HIS A 60 -10.63 17.63 -4.46
N GLU A 61 -11.37 16.61 -4.90
CA GLU A 61 -11.17 15.92 -6.18
C GLU A 61 -11.69 16.78 -7.35
N SER A 62 -10.99 17.88 -7.62
CA SER A 62 -11.37 18.84 -8.65
C SER A 62 -10.13 19.43 -9.33
N GLU A 63 -10.18 19.63 -10.64
CA GLU A 63 -9.08 20.26 -11.38
C GLU A 63 -8.97 21.78 -11.13
N HIS A 64 -10.08 22.46 -10.82
CA HIS A 64 -10.08 23.90 -10.54
C HIS A 64 -9.44 24.26 -9.19
N HIS A 65 -9.40 23.30 -8.26
CA HIS A 65 -8.67 23.41 -6.99
C HIS A 65 -7.92 22.10 -6.77
N ASN A 66 -6.96 21.81 -7.67
CA ASN A 66 -6.27 20.52 -7.74
C ASN A 66 -5.31 20.30 -6.56
N SER A 67 -5.91 19.98 -5.41
CA SER A 67 -5.21 19.66 -4.18
C SER A 67 -4.24 18.50 -4.33
N ASN A 68 -4.54 17.51 -5.20
CA ASN A 68 -3.64 16.41 -5.54
C ASN A 68 -2.30 16.87 -6.13
N LYS A 69 -2.27 18.02 -6.83
CA LYS A 69 -1.04 18.58 -7.39
C LYS A 69 -0.22 19.34 -6.33
N PHE A 70 -0.88 20.04 -5.41
CA PHE A 70 -0.20 20.91 -4.44
C PHE A 70 0.23 20.19 -3.17
N TYR A 71 -0.53 19.20 -2.71
CA TYR A 71 -0.18 18.40 -1.52
C TYR A 71 1.25 17.83 -1.60
N PRO A 72 1.67 17.14 -2.69
CA PRO A 72 3.02 16.60 -2.77
C PRO A 72 4.12 17.67 -2.74
N MET A 73 3.84 18.87 -3.29
CA MET A 73 4.79 19.99 -3.28
C MET A 73 5.00 20.54 -1.86
N LEU A 74 3.91 20.72 -1.12
CA LEU A 74 3.94 21.22 0.25
C LEU A 74 4.56 20.21 1.21
N ALA A 75 4.14 18.94 1.14
CA ALA A 75 4.70 17.87 1.95
C ALA A 75 6.22 17.72 1.73
N LYS A 76 6.67 17.79 0.47
CA LYS A 76 8.11 17.76 0.14
C LYS A 76 8.86 19.00 0.61
N GLY A 77 8.24 20.18 0.51
CA GLY A 77 8.86 21.45 0.86
C GLY A 77 9.08 21.61 2.36
N LEU A 78 8.06 21.26 3.14
CA LEU A 78 7.97 21.58 4.56
C LEU A 78 8.29 20.39 5.48
N GLY A 79 8.38 19.17 4.95
CA GLY A 79 8.77 18.01 5.75
C GLY A 79 10.16 18.12 6.38
N ARG A 80 11.08 18.92 5.80
CA ARG A 80 12.39 19.21 6.41
C ARG A 80 12.30 20.11 7.64
N ASP A 81 11.23 20.89 7.72
CA ASP A 81 10.94 21.80 8.83
C ASP A 81 10.03 21.14 9.86
N ALA A 82 9.95 19.80 9.84
CA ALA A 82 9.10 18.97 10.70
C ALA A 82 7.60 19.31 10.62
N ILE A 83 7.12 19.78 9.47
CA ILE A 83 5.69 19.97 9.19
C ILE A 83 5.23 18.83 8.28
N TYR A 84 4.39 17.96 8.84
CA TYR A 84 3.86 16.78 8.17
C TYR A 84 2.40 16.96 7.82
N PHE A 85 1.96 16.34 6.72
CA PHE A 85 0.61 16.47 6.22
C PHE A 85 -0.05 15.11 6.03
N ASP A 86 -1.24 14.96 6.60
CA ASP A 86 -2.16 13.89 6.27
C ASP A 86 -3.18 14.46 5.26
N TYR A 87 -3.39 13.79 4.13
CA TYR A 87 -4.20 14.30 3.03
C TYR A 87 -5.49 13.52 2.85
N VAL A 88 -6.61 14.25 2.84
CA VAL A 88 -7.95 13.69 2.64
C VAL A 88 -8.74 14.58 1.69
N THR A 89 -9.65 14.01 0.92
CA THR A 89 -10.56 14.74 0.02
C THR A 89 -12.01 14.75 0.52
N SER A 90 -12.32 13.92 1.51
CA SER A 90 -13.65 13.78 2.09
C SER A 90 -13.85 14.73 3.28
N VAL A 91 -14.94 15.51 3.23
CA VAL A 91 -15.38 16.33 4.37
C VAL A 91 -15.74 15.47 5.58
N GLU A 92 -16.36 14.31 5.33
CA GLU A 92 -16.75 13.40 6.42
C GLU A 92 -15.54 12.82 7.13
N GLU A 93 -14.50 12.44 6.37
CA GLU A 93 -13.26 11.94 6.95
C GLU A 93 -12.54 13.02 7.76
N ALA A 94 -12.51 14.26 7.26
CA ALA A 94 -11.82 15.34 7.95
C ALA A 94 -12.56 15.87 9.19
N LEU A 95 -13.89 16.01 9.10
CA LEU A 95 -14.69 16.77 10.07
C LEU A 95 -15.76 15.94 10.79
N GLY A 96 -16.01 14.69 10.39
CA GLY A 96 -17.06 13.83 10.95
C GLY A 96 -16.77 13.39 12.39
N ASP A 97 -15.49 13.19 12.73
CA ASP A 97 -15.04 12.75 14.05
C ASP A 97 -14.09 13.79 14.68
N ALA A 98 -14.54 14.40 15.77
CA ALA A 98 -13.74 15.36 16.54
C ALA A 98 -12.47 14.73 17.14
N ALA A 99 -12.53 13.46 17.56
CA ALA A 99 -11.37 12.78 18.13
C ALA A 99 -10.30 12.50 17.07
N TYR A 100 -10.71 12.30 15.82
CA TYR A 100 -9.78 12.23 14.69
C TYR A 100 -9.18 13.60 14.36
N LEU A 101 -10.02 14.64 14.22
CA LEU A 101 -9.57 16.01 13.93
C LEU A 101 -8.58 16.54 14.99
N ASN A 102 -8.80 16.22 16.26
CA ASN A 102 -7.93 16.64 17.37
C ASN A 102 -6.56 15.94 17.43
N LYS A 103 -6.25 15.03 16.49
CA LYS A 103 -4.89 14.45 16.35
C LYS A 103 -3.93 15.38 15.61
N PHE A 104 -4.45 16.47 15.05
CA PHE A 104 -3.73 17.41 14.20
C PHE A 104 -3.60 18.76 14.89
N ASP A 105 -2.50 19.44 14.63
CA ASP A 105 -2.21 20.78 15.15
C ASP A 105 -2.82 21.89 14.29
N ALA A 106 -3.09 21.61 13.02
CA ALA A 106 -3.80 22.52 12.14
C ALA A 106 -4.66 21.78 11.09
N LEU A 107 -5.71 22.46 10.62
CA LEU A 107 -6.48 22.10 9.43
C LEU A 107 -6.16 23.08 8.30
N LEU A 108 -5.62 22.57 7.19
CA LEU A 108 -5.42 23.32 5.97
C LEU A 108 -6.52 22.98 4.97
N LEU A 109 -7.32 23.97 4.59
CA LEU A 109 -8.38 23.82 3.60
C LEU A 109 -7.90 24.32 2.24
N TYR A 110 -7.76 23.41 1.27
CA TYR A 110 -7.56 23.75 -0.14
C TYR A 110 -8.59 23.01 -0.98
N ALA A 111 -9.84 23.44 -0.81
CA ALA A 111 -11.01 22.78 -1.32
C ALA A 111 -12.10 23.81 -1.58
N ASN A 112 -13.14 23.38 -2.31
CA ASN A 112 -14.36 24.14 -2.46
C ASN A 112 -15.56 23.22 -2.20
N HIS A 113 -15.65 22.74 -0.96
CA HIS A 113 -16.77 21.93 -0.50
C HIS A 113 -17.95 22.83 -0.20
N GLY A 114 -19.03 22.71 -0.99
CA GLY A 114 -20.15 23.64 -0.92
C GLY A 114 -21.01 23.53 0.35
N LYS A 115 -20.91 22.42 1.09
CA LYS A 115 -21.71 22.16 2.30
C LYS A 115 -20.93 21.30 3.29
N ILE A 116 -21.22 21.53 4.57
CA ILE A 116 -20.88 20.65 5.68
C ILE A 116 -22.14 20.41 6.52
N THR A 117 -22.20 19.31 7.25
CA THR A 117 -23.31 19.00 8.14
C THR A 117 -23.23 19.82 9.45
N PRO A 118 -24.33 19.97 10.21
CA PRO A 118 -24.27 20.60 11.53
C PRO A 118 -23.30 19.93 12.50
N GLY A 119 -23.13 18.60 12.41
CA GLY A 119 -22.15 17.85 13.19
C GLY A 119 -20.72 18.22 12.82
N GLN A 120 -20.40 18.23 11.52
CA GLN A 120 -19.08 18.65 11.02
C GLN A 120 -18.78 20.11 11.39
N TRP A 121 -19.77 21.01 11.32
CA TRP A 121 -19.63 22.40 11.76
C TRP A 121 -19.38 22.52 13.27
N LYS A 122 -20.06 21.72 14.09
CA LYS A 122 -19.83 21.67 15.53
C LYS A 122 -18.39 21.24 15.83
N ASN A 123 -17.89 20.21 15.17
CA ASN A 123 -16.52 19.72 15.34
C ASN A 123 -15.51 20.78 14.90
N LEU A 124 -15.70 21.39 13.71
CA LEU A 124 -14.81 22.44 13.20
C LEU A 124 -14.75 23.68 14.12
N LYS A 125 -15.88 24.09 14.72
CA LYS A 125 -15.88 25.22 15.67
C LYS A 125 -15.25 24.91 17.02
N GLY A 126 -15.17 23.63 17.38
CA GLY A 126 -14.58 23.17 18.64
C GLY A 126 -13.09 22.86 18.54
N TYR A 127 -12.54 22.93 17.33
CA TYR A 127 -11.12 22.80 17.01
C TYR A 127 -10.41 24.15 17.18
#